data_AF-A0A662BH08-F1
#
_entry.id   AF-A0A662BH08-F1
#
_cell.length_a   1.000
_cell.length_b   1.000
_cell.length_c   1.000
_cell.angle_alpha   90.00
_cell.angle_beta   90.00
_cell.angle_gamma   90.00
#
_symmetry.space_group_name_H-M   'P 1'
#
loop_
_entity.id
_entity.type
_entity.pdbx_description
1 polymer ?
#
loop_
_entity_poly.entity_id
_entity_poly.type
_entity_poly.pdbx_seq_one_letter_code
_entity_poly.pdbx_strand_id
1 'polypeptide(L)'
;MLKIIIWILALISLFVIAILLLLYFGQEKLIFHPEELSKDHKYTFQNKFEEYFIKVDNKTELNALHFKADSSKGLVFYLHGNAGSLDSWGDVADLYINLNYDVFILDYRGYGKSTGTIKSEIQLRKDVQKAYNFAKKDYDEDKIVIIGYSIGTGPAAKLAAKNNPGILILKAPYYNLTDLVKHYYSFIPTFILKYKFR
;
A
#
# COMPACT_ATOMS: atom_id res chain seq x y z
N MET A 1 -48.55 17.80 -13.89
CA MET A 1 -48.05 16.77 -12.95
C MET A 1 -46.91 15.94 -13.54
N LEU A 2 -47.09 15.25 -14.67
CA LEU A 2 -46.05 14.40 -15.28
C LEU A 2 -44.72 15.13 -15.58
N LYS A 3 -44.76 16.35 -16.16
CA LYS A 3 -43.55 17.14 -16.42
C LYS A 3 -42.75 17.46 -15.14
N ILE A 4 -43.43 17.75 -14.04
CA ILE A 4 -42.79 18.05 -12.75
C ILE A 4 -42.09 16.80 -12.20
N ILE A 5 -42.75 15.64 -12.28
CA ILE A 5 -42.17 14.36 -11.87
C ILE A 5 -40.91 14.04 -12.68
N ILE A 6 -40.95 14.24 -14.01
CA ILE A 6 -39.78 14.04 -14.89
C ILE A 6 -38.62 14.94 -14.46
N TRP A 7 -38.87 16.22 -14.19
CA TRP A 7 -37.83 17.15 -13.72
C TRP A 7 -37.22 16.72 -12.38
N ILE A 8 -38.05 16.28 -11.43
CA ILE A 8 -37.58 15.78 -10.13
C ILE A 8 -36.69 14.55 -10.31
N LEU A 9 -37.13 13.57 -11.12
CA LEU A 9 -36.34 12.36 -11.39
C LEU A 9 -35.01 12.69 -12.11
N ALA A 10 -35.02 13.63 -13.05
CA ALA A 10 -33.82 14.10 -13.73
C ALA A 10 -32.83 14.75 -12.75
N LEU A 11 -33.31 15.59 -11.84
CA LEU A 11 -32.48 16.23 -10.81
C LEU A 11 -31.89 15.21 -9.82
N ILE A 12 -32.69 14.24 -9.37
CA ILE A 12 -32.20 13.15 -8.50
C ILE A 12 -31.13 12.33 -9.22
N SER A 13 -31.38 11.98 -10.49
CA SER A 13 -30.42 11.20 -11.29
C SER A 13 -29.11 11.96 -11.45
N LEU A 14 -29.16 13.26 -11.77
CA LEU A 14 -27.99 14.11 -11.88
C LEU A 14 -27.20 14.18 -10.56
N PHE A 15 -27.91 14.33 -9.44
CA PHE A 15 -27.30 14.34 -8.11
C PHE A 15 -26.59 13.02 -7.77
N VAL A 16 -27.23 11.88 -8.02
CA VAL A 16 -26.64 10.55 -7.82
C VAL A 16 -25.41 10.37 -8.71
N ILE A 17 -25.49 10.74 -9.99
CA ILE A 17 -24.35 10.67 -10.91
C ILE A 17 -23.19 11.54 -10.40
N ALA A 18 -23.47 12.76 -9.95
CA ALA A 18 -22.44 13.64 -9.38
C ALA A 18 -21.75 13.01 -8.16
N ILE A 19 -22.49 12.39 -7.24
CA ILE A 19 -21.92 11.67 -6.09
C ILE A 19 -21.06 10.49 -6.56
N LEU A 20 -21.53 9.69 -7.50
CA LEU A 20 -20.77 8.55 -8.01
C LEU A 20 -19.48 8.98 -8.70
N LEU A 21 -19.48 10.10 -9.43
CA LEU A 21 -18.28 10.68 -10.02
C LEU A 21 -17.31 11.17 -8.94
N LEU A 22 -17.80 11.87 -7.90
CA LEU A 22 -16.98 12.30 -6.77
C LEU A 22 -16.34 11.11 -6.05
N LEU A 23 -17.11 10.06 -5.77
CA LEU A 23 -16.58 8.82 -5.20
C LEU A 23 -15.56 8.18 -6.13
N TYR A 24 -15.85 8.07 -7.43
CA TYR A 24 -14.97 7.44 -8.42
C TYR A 24 -13.61 8.16 -8.52
N PHE A 25 -13.62 9.48 -8.65
CA PHE A 25 -12.40 10.28 -8.78
C PHE A 25 -11.70 10.54 -7.43
N GLY A 26 -12.39 10.37 -6.31
CA GLY A 26 -11.86 10.55 -4.95
C GLY A 26 -11.34 9.29 -4.26
N GLN A 27 -11.45 8.10 -4.88
CA GLN A 27 -11.09 6.82 -4.24
C GLN A 27 -9.69 6.82 -3.62
N GLU A 28 -8.71 7.39 -4.30
CA GLU A 28 -7.33 7.43 -3.81
C GLU A 28 -7.25 8.11 -2.44
N LYS A 29 -7.97 9.23 -2.24
CA LYS A 29 -8.01 9.95 -0.94
C LYS A 29 -8.83 9.23 0.13
N LEU A 30 -9.76 8.36 -0.28
CA LEU A 30 -10.60 7.57 0.63
C LEU A 30 -9.90 6.28 1.09
N ILE A 31 -9.06 5.72 0.23
CA ILE A 31 -8.37 4.45 0.49
C ILE A 31 -7.00 4.69 1.13
N PHE A 32 -6.28 5.71 0.66
CA PHE A 32 -4.89 5.98 1.03
C PHE A 32 -4.81 7.31 1.79
N HIS A 33 -4.19 7.29 2.95
CA HIS A 33 -4.01 8.43 3.86
C HIS A 33 -2.53 8.69 4.11
N PRO A 34 -1.76 9.08 3.06
CA PRO A 34 -0.35 9.33 3.21
C PRO A 34 -0.08 10.45 4.22
N GLU A 35 0.95 10.24 5.03
CA GLU A 35 1.67 11.31 5.70
C GLU A 35 2.86 11.69 4.81
N GLU A 36 2.87 12.89 4.24
CA GLU A 36 3.99 13.38 3.43
C GLU A 36 5.10 13.93 4.33
N LEU A 37 6.35 13.52 4.06
CA LEU A 37 7.54 14.00 4.77
C LEU A 37 8.43 14.80 3.83
N SER A 38 9.15 15.78 4.37
CA SER A 38 10.11 16.54 3.60
C SER A 38 11.31 15.66 3.21
N LYS A 39 11.97 15.97 2.09
CA LYS A 39 13.13 15.19 1.60
C LYS A 39 14.31 15.20 2.58
N ASP A 40 14.44 16.27 3.35
CA ASP A 40 15.47 16.48 4.36
C ASP A 40 15.11 15.90 5.74
N HIS A 41 13.88 15.39 5.92
CA HIS A 41 13.45 14.72 7.15
C HIS A 41 14.44 13.64 7.58
N LYS A 42 14.71 13.55 8.88
CA LYS A 42 15.67 12.59 9.44
C LYS A 42 14.92 11.58 10.29
N TYR A 43 14.90 10.36 9.81
CA TYR A 43 14.39 9.22 10.56
C TYR A 43 15.26 8.97 11.80
N THR A 44 14.61 8.67 12.92
CA THR A 44 15.28 8.36 14.19
C THR A 44 14.69 7.07 14.73
N PHE A 45 15.49 5.99 14.68
CA PHE A 45 15.13 4.68 15.22
C PHE A 45 16.23 4.15 16.11
N GLN A 46 15.90 3.22 17.02
CA GLN A 46 16.90 2.59 17.90
C GLN A 46 17.85 1.69 17.11
N ASN A 47 17.30 0.99 16.12
CA ASN A 47 18.04 0.04 15.29
C ASN A 47 18.76 0.73 14.14
N LYS A 48 19.90 0.16 13.72
CA LYS A 48 20.65 0.67 12.56
C LYS A 48 19.88 0.38 11.27
N PHE A 49 19.81 1.37 10.40
CA PHE A 49 19.16 1.26 9.10
C PHE A 49 19.89 2.01 8.00
N GLU A 50 19.63 1.60 6.77
CA GLU A 50 20.03 2.29 5.55
C GLU A 50 18.77 2.82 4.84
N GLU A 51 18.83 4.06 4.35
CA GLU A 51 17.74 4.68 3.61
C GLU A 51 17.99 4.58 2.11
N TYR A 52 16.96 4.15 1.36
CA TYR A 52 17.01 3.92 -0.07
C TYR A 52 15.94 4.69 -0.84
N PHE A 53 16.24 5.03 -2.09
CA PHE A 53 15.29 5.60 -3.05
C PHE A 53 15.24 4.74 -4.30
N ILE A 54 14.14 4.00 -4.47
CA ILE A 54 13.95 3.00 -5.52
C ILE A 54 13.19 3.63 -6.68
N LYS A 55 13.86 3.81 -7.82
CA LYS A 55 13.22 4.30 -9.06
C LYS A 55 12.18 3.32 -9.58
N VAL A 56 10.92 3.74 -9.57
CA VAL A 56 9.79 2.95 -10.11
C VAL A 56 9.28 3.46 -11.45
N ASP A 57 9.64 4.67 -11.85
CA ASP A 57 9.59 5.17 -13.23
C ASP A 57 10.51 6.39 -13.40
N ASN A 58 10.42 7.08 -14.55
CA ASN A 58 11.29 8.20 -14.90
C ASN A 58 11.20 9.40 -13.94
N LYS A 59 10.11 9.54 -13.18
CA LYS A 59 9.84 10.69 -12.31
C LYS A 59 9.52 10.30 -10.87
N THR A 60 9.49 9.00 -10.57
CA THR A 60 8.98 8.49 -9.30
C THR A 60 9.97 7.56 -8.63
N GLU A 61 10.22 7.85 -7.36
CA GLU A 61 11.08 7.09 -6.46
C GLU A 61 10.31 6.74 -5.21
N LEU A 62 10.47 5.50 -4.73
CA LEU A 62 9.94 5.07 -3.45
C LEU A 62 11.04 5.10 -2.40
N ASN A 63 10.76 5.75 -1.27
CA ASN A 63 11.61 5.71 -0.11
C ASN A 63 11.43 4.37 0.61
N ALA A 64 12.53 3.80 1.07
CA ALA A 64 12.55 2.56 1.81
C ALA A 64 13.62 2.62 2.90
N LEU A 65 13.37 1.90 3.99
CA LEU A 65 14.33 1.68 5.07
C LEU A 65 14.68 0.21 5.14
N HIS A 66 15.97 -0.07 5.22
CA HIS A 66 16.52 -1.40 5.41
C HIS A 66 17.22 -1.47 6.76
N PHE A 67 16.57 -2.09 7.72
CA PHE A 67 17.15 -2.34 9.03
C PHE A 67 17.90 -3.66 9.02
N LYS A 68 19.10 -3.68 9.62
CA LYS A 68 19.97 -4.86 9.64
C LYS A 68 20.12 -5.42 11.05
N ALA A 69 19.88 -6.72 11.18
CA ALA A 69 20.19 -7.48 12.39
C ALA A 69 21.67 -7.92 12.38
N ASP A 70 22.25 -8.11 13.57
CA ASP A 70 23.67 -8.50 13.70
C ASP A 70 23.97 -9.89 13.09
N SER A 71 23.00 -10.81 13.13
CA SER A 71 23.11 -12.16 12.58
C SER A 71 21.79 -12.60 11.93
N SER A 72 21.50 -12.03 10.76
CA SER A 72 20.24 -12.21 10.05
C SER A 72 20.02 -13.64 9.52
N LYS A 73 18.80 -14.15 9.71
CA LYS A 73 18.30 -15.43 9.17
C LYS A 73 17.68 -15.27 7.78
N GLY A 74 17.44 -14.04 7.35
CA GLY A 74 16.68 -13.72 6.15
C GLY A 74 16.02 -12.36 6.25
N LEU A 75 15.15 -12.05 5.28
CA LEU A 75 14.55 -10.73 5.14
C LEU A 75 13.06 -10.75 5.43
N VAL A 76 12.59 -9.81 6.25
CA VAL A 76 11.18 -9.43 6.32
C VAL A 76 10.93 -8.28 5.34
N PHE A 77 10.21 -8.55 4.25
CA PHE A 77 9.74 -7.54 3.31
C PHE A 77 8.34 -7.07 3.71
N TYR A 78 8.24 -5.88 4.29
CA TYR A 78 7.04 -5.39 4.96
C TYR A 78 6.26 -4.37 4.11
N LEU A 79 4.97 -4.62 3.92
CA LEU A 79 4.01 -3.74 3.26
C LEU A 79 3.02 -3.19 4.29
N HIS A 80 3.15 -1.90 4.59
CA HIS A 80 2.43 -1.23 5.68
C HIS A 80 0.95 -0.94 5.37
N GLY A 81 0.26 -0.37 6.37
CA GLY A 81 -1.15 0.00 6.30
C GLY A 81 -1.42 1.22 5.42
N ASN A 82 -2.67 1.69 5.41
CA ASN A 82 -3.12 2.77 4.53
C ASN A 82 -2.82 4.18 5.05
N ALA A 83 -2.20 4.34 6.23
CA ALA A 83 -1.98 5.64 6.84
C ALA A 83 -0.56 5.76 7.38
N GLY A 84 -0.10 6.99 7.60
CA GLY A 84 1.22 7.29 8.14
C GLY A 84 2.31 7.26 7.07
N SER A 85 3.53 6.99 7.51
CA SER A 85 4.76 6.99 6.72
C SER A 85 5.80 6.07 7.36
N LEU A 86 6.98 5.95 6.75
CA LEU A 86 8.11 5.26 7.36
C LEU A 86 8.53 5.82 8.72
N ASP A 87 8.18 7.07 9.07
CA ASP A 87 8.51 7.64 10.38
C ASP A 87 7.85 6.90 11.54
N SER A 88 6.60 6.45 11.35
CA SER A 88 5.88 5.62 12.33
C SER A 88 5.98 4.13 12.02
N TRP A 89 6.00 3.75 10.73
CA TRP A 89 6.05 2.35 10.35
C TRP A 89 7.44 1.73 10.54
N GLY A 90 8.51 2.52 10.62
CA GLY A 90 9.86 2.02 10.91
C GLY A 90 9.94 1.28 12.26
N ASP A 91 9.11 1.65 13.24
CA ASP A 91 9.07 1.03 14.58
C ASP A 91 8.70 -0.47 14.54
N VAL A 92 8.06 -0.95 13.47
CA VAL A 92 7.76 -2.39 13.33
C VAL A 92 9.03 -3.23 13.19
N ALA A 93 10.16 -2.61 12.82
CA ALA A 93 11.41 -3.30 12.60
C ALA A 93 11.96 -3.94 13.89
N ASP A 94 11.78 -3.28 15.03
CA ASP A 94 12.27 -3.72 16.34
C ASP A 94 11.85 -5.16 16.66
N LEU A 95 10.60 -5.52 16.36
CA LEU A 95 10.09 -6.86 16.61
C LEU A 95 10.88 -7.93 15.84
N TYR A 96 11.18 -7.69 14.56
CA TYR A 96 11.78 -8.71 13.69
C TYR A 96 13.30 -8.74 13.82
N ILE A 97 13.93 -7.61 14.11
CA ILE A 97 15.36 -7.54 14.44
C ILE A 97 15.67 -8.36 15.68
N ASN A 98 14.81 -8.27 16.72
CA ASN A 98 14.92 -9.10 17.92
C ASN A 98 14.73 -10.61 17.65
N LEU A 99 14.17 -10.98 16.49
CA LEU A 99 14.04 -12.36 16.03
C LEU A 99 15.19 -12.78 15.08
N ASN A 100 16.18 -11.91 14.89
CA ASN A 100 17.30 -12.03 13.96
C ASN A 100 16.87 -12.05 12.49
N TYR A 101 16.01 -11.13 12.08
CA TYR A 101 15.69 -10.87 10.67
C TYR A 101 16.03 -9.43 10.31
N ASP A 102 16.53 -9.24 9.09
CA ASP A 102 16.57 -7.91 8.50
C ASP A 102 15.16 -7.48 8.12
N VAL A 103 14.91 -6.17 8.05
CA VAL A 103 13.60 -5.62 7.71
C VAL A 103 13.73 -4.62 6.59
N PHE A 104 13.04 -4.87 5.49
CA PHE A 104 12.92 -3.95 4.37
C PHE A 104 11.47 -3.47 4.30
N ILE A 105 11.26 -2.20 4.58
CA ILE A 105 9.96 -1.55 4.57
C ILE A 105 10.01 -0.33 3.65
N LEU A 106 8.95 -0.09 2.90
CA LEU A 106 8.88 1.02 1.94
C LEU A 106 7.60 1.82 2.09
N ASP A 107 7.69 3.11 1.76
CA ASP A 107 6.53 3.98 1.56
C ASP A 107 6.02 3.87 0.12
N TYR A 108 4.69 3.78 -0.04
CA TYR A 108 4.06 3.84 -1.36
C TYR A 108 4.18 5.23 -2.01
N ARG A 109 3.81 5.37 -3.29
CA ARG A 109 3.79 6.70 -3.95
C ARG A 109 2.99 7.72 -3.14
N GLY A 110 3.61 8.86 -2.87
CA GLY A 110 3.02 9.97 -2.10
C GLY A 110 3.03 9.76 -0.59
N TYR A 111 3.56 8.65 -0.06
CA TYR A 111 3.77 8.44 1.38
C TYR A 111 5.19 8.83 1.75
N GLY A 112 5.37 9.37 2.95
CA GLY A 112 6.64 9.84 3.49
C GLY A 112 7.40 10.66 2.46
N LYS A 113 8.62 10.21 2.15
CA LYS A 113 9.49 10.87 1.15
C LYS A 113 9.32 10.32 -0.27
N SER A 114 8.47 9.31 -0.48
CA SER A 114 8.20 8.75 -1.80
C SER A 114 7.46 9.77 -2.68
N THR A 115 7.85 9.87 -3.94
CA THR A 115 7.27 10.84 -4.86
C THR A 115 6.07 10.26 -5.63
N GLY A 116 5.40 11.12 -6.41
CA GLY A 116 4.28 10.73 -7.27
C GLY A 116 3.00 10.45 -6.49
N THR A 117 2.03 9.81 -7.13
CA THR A 117 0.74 9.44 -6.52
C THR A 117 0.30 8.08 -7.01
N ILE A 118 -0.43 7.34 -6.18
CA ILE A 118 -1.06 6.09 -6.60
C ILE A 118 -2.17 6.44 -7.60
N LYS A 119 -2.15 5.79 -8.78
CA LYS A 119 -3.13 6.00 -9.85
C LYS A 119 -3.92 4.75 -10.22
N SER A 120 -3.41 3.57 -9.87
CA SER A 120 -4.11 2.31 -10.08
C SER A 120 -3.51 1.17 -9.26
N GLU A 121 -4.30 0.14 -9.04
CA GLU A 121 -3.87 -1.11 -8.41
C GLU A 121 -2.76 -1.82 -9.20
N ILE A 122 -2.80 -1.73 -10.54
CA ILE A 122 -1.76 -2.32 -11.41
C ILE A 122 -0.43 -1.59 -11.21
N GLN A 123 -0.45 -0.25 -11.16
CA GLN A 123 0.76 0.54 -10.89
C GLN A 123 1.30 0.25 -9.49
N LEU A 124 0.46 0.22 -8.46
CA LEU A 124 0.88 -0.12 -7.10
C LEU A 124 1.58 -1.49 -7.03
N ARG A 125 1.01 -2.52 -7.68
CA ARG A 125 1.62 -3.84 -7.73
C ARG A 125 2.96 -3.85 -8.47
N LYS A 126 3.09 -3.11 -9.58
CA LYS A 126 4.34 -3.01 -10.34
C LYS A 126 5.44 -2.36 -9.52
N ASP A 127 5.09 -1.33 -8.79
CA ASP A 127 6.00 -0.62 -7.89
C ASP A 127 6.50 -1.50 -6.75
N VAL A 128 5.57 -2.18 -6.06
CA VAL A 128 5.89 -3.16 -5.01
C VAL A 128 6.80 -4.27 -5.54
N GLN A 129 6.55 -4.79 -6.75
CA GLN A 129 7.44 -5.77 -7.38
C GLN A 129 8.84 -5.22 -7.64
N LYS A 130 8.97 -3.95 -8.04
CA LYS A 130 10.28 -3.31 -8.24
C LYS A 130 11.05 -3.16 -6.93
N ALA A 131 10.38 -2.76 -5.85
CA ALA A 131 10.99 -2.70 -4.53
C ALA A 131 11.39 -4.09 -4.02
N TYR A 132 10.55 -5.11 -4.24
CA TYR A 132 10.89 -6.49 -3.91
C TYR A 132 12.10 -6.99 -4.70
N ASN A 133 12.17 -6.72 -6.00
CA ASN A 133 13.33 -7.06 -6.83
C ASN A 133 14.59 -6.30 -6.42
N PHE A 134 14.46 -5.10 -5.85
CA PHE A 134 15.59 -4.37 -5.29
C PHE A 134 16.14 -5.10 -4.07
N ALA A 135 15.29 -5.42 -3.10
CA ALA A 135 15.69 -6.13 -1.88
C ALA A 135 16.19 -7.55 -2.15
N LYS A 136 15.56 -8.28 -3.09
CA LYS A 136 15.93 -9.66 -3.46
C LYS A 136 17.36 -9.81 -4.01
N LYS A 137 18.04 -8.73 -4.38
CA LYS A 137 19.44 -8.82 -4.85
C LYS A 137 20.40 -9.34 -3.79
N ASP A 138 20.07 -9.09 -2.52
CA ASP A 138 20.95 -9.37 -1.39
C ASP A 138 20.49 -10.60 -0.57
N TYR A 139 19.39 -11.25 -0.98
CA TYR A 139 18.79 -12.38 -0.26
C TYR A 139 18.31 -13.47 -1.21
N ASP A 140 18.58 -14.72 -0.85
CA ASP A 140 17.91 -15.85 -1.47
C ASP A 140 16.39 -15.76 -1.23
N GLU A 141 15.61 -16.02 -2.27
CA GLU A 141 14.16 -15.75 -2.25
C GLU A 141 13.41 -16.59 -1.21
N ASP A 142 13.85 -17.83 -0.98
CA ASP A 142 13.31 -18.74 0.03
C ASP A 142 13.61 -18.27 1.48
N LYS A 143 14.51 -17.29 1.66
CA LYS A 143 14.79 -16.62 2.93
C LYS A 143 14.01 -15.33 3.12
N ILE A 144 13.15 -14.96 2.18
CA ILE A 144 12.31 -13.76 2.29
C ILE A 144 10.93 -14.11 2.84
N VAL A 145 10.55 -13.41 3.89
CA VAL A 145 9.21 -13.40 4.48
C VAL A 145 8.50 -12.14 4.00
N ILE A 146 7.43 -12.28 3.22
CA ILE A 146 6.57 -11.15 2.86
C ILE A 146 5.52 -10.96 3.95
N ILE A 147 5.42 -9.75 4.48
CA ILE A 147 4.39 -9.39 5.45
C ILE A 147 3.56 -8.23 4.89
N GLY A 148 2.24 -8.38 4.90
CA GLY A 148 1.31 -7.29 4.63
C GLY A 148 0.45 -6.97 5.85
N TYR A 149 0.19 -5.69 6.10
CA TYR A 149 -0.72 -5.25 7.16
C TYR A 149 -1.91 -4.46 6.59
N SER A 150 -3.13 -4.81 7.01
CA SER A 150 -4.37 -4.15 6.57
C SER A 150 -4.39 -3.99 5.04
N ILE A 151 -4.44 -2.77 4.48
CA ILE A 151 -4.45 -2.54 3.02
C ILE A 151 -3.28 -3.23 2.30
N GLY A 152 -2.11 -3.31 2.94
CA GLY A 152 -0.88 -3.90 2.41
C GLY A 152 -0.97 -5.42 2.21
N THR A 153 -1.97 -6.09 2.78
CA THR A 153 -2.20 -7.53 2.58
C THR A 153 -2.54 -7.89 1.13
N GLY A 154 -3.29 -7.03 0.43
CA GLY A 154 -3.61 -7.21 -0.99
C GLY A 154 -2.37 -7.29 -1.90
N PRO A 155 -1.51 -6.25 -1.92
CA PRO A 155 -0.26 -6.32 -2.69
C PRO A 155 0.69 -7.41 -2.18
N ALA A 156 0.74 -7.71 -0.88
CA ALA A 156 1.56 -8.80 -0.32
C ALA A 156 1.16 -10.17 -0.90
N ALA A 157 -0.14 -10.50 -0.86
CA ALA A 157 -0.67 -11.73 -1.41
C ALA A 157 -0.38 -11.84 -2.92
N LYS A 158 -0.54 -10.75 -3.67
CA LYS A 158 -0.26 -10.77 -5.11
C LYS A 158 1.23 -10.89 -5.42
N LEU A 159 2.08 -10.28 -4.60
CA LEU A 159 3.53 -10.36 -4.72
C LEU A 159 3.98 -11.81 -4.48
N ALA A 160 3.56 -12.42 -3.38
CA ALA A 160 3.86 -13.82 -3.09
C ALA A 160 3.33 -14.78 -4.16
N ALA A 161 2.14 -14.53 -4.73
CA ALA A 161 1.60 -15.38 -5.81
C ALA A 161 2.37 -15.29 -7.14
N LYS A 162 3.28 -14.31 -7.31
CA LYS A 162 4.09 -14.10 -8.52
C LYS A 162 5.58 -14.43 -8.33
N ASN A 163 5.96 -14.76 -7.12
CA ASN A 163 7.33 -14.92 -6.65
C ASN A 163 7.38 -16.19 -5.79
N ASN A 164 8.54 -16.56 -5.25
CA ASN A 164 8.68 -17.76 -4.43
C ASN A 164 9.28 -17.42 -3.05
N PRO A 165 8.66 -16.50 -2.27
CA PRO A 165 9.11 -16.22 -0.91
C PRO A 165 9.01 -17.47 -0.04
N GLY A 166 9.83 -17.57 1.00
CA GLY A 166 9.74 -18.67 1.96
C GLY A 166 8.43 -18.67 2.74
N ILE A 167 7.92 -17.47 3.10
CA ILE A 167 6.71 -17.31 3.90
C ILE A 167 5.91 -16.08 3.44
N LEU A 168 4.58 -16.18 3.46
CA LEU A 168 3.66 -15.04 3.40
C LEU A 168 2.90 -14.95 4.72
N ILE A 169 2.91 -13.76 5.35
CA ILE A 169 2.11 -13.43 6.53
C ILE A 169 1.16 -12.29 6.19
N LEU A 170 -0.13 -12.49 6.42
CA LEU A 170 -1.15 -11.46 6.24
C LEU A 170 -1.72 -11.05 7.60
N LYS A 171 -1.47 -9.82 8.04
CA LYS A 171 -1.92 -9.27 9.32
C LYS A 171 -3.16 -8.40 9.11
N ALA A 172 -4.24 -8.71 9.83
CA ALA A 172 -5.56 -8.08 9.67
C ALA A 172 -6.01 -8.01 8.19
N PRO A 173 -6.03 -9.16 7.47
CA PRO A 173 -6.37 -9.16 6.05
C PRO A 173 -7.85 -8.86 5.81
N TYR A 174 -8.11 -8.38 4.61
CA TYR A 174 -9.44 -8.35 4.00
C TYR A 174 -9.47 -9.35 2.83
N TYR A 175 -10.64 -9.90 2.52
CA TYR A 175 -10.76 -10.87 1.43
C TYR A 175 -10.56 -10.22 0.05
N ASN A 176 -11.27 -9.12 -0.20
CA ASN A 176 -11.01 -8.17 -1.29
C ASN A 176 -11.76 -6.85 -0.99
N LEU A 177 -11.40 -5.75 -1.65
CA LEU A 177 -12.01 -4.45 -1.37
C LEU A 177 -13.48 -4.39 -1.82
N THR A 178 -13.86 -5.16 -2.84
CA THR A 178 -15.25 -5.24 -3.29
C THR A 178 -16.16 -5.76 -2.17
N ASP A 179 -15.74 -6.81 -1.48
CA ASP A 179 -16.53 -7.42 -0.40
C ASP A 179 -16.50 -6.57 0.88
N LEU A 180 -15.38 -5.90 1.15
CA LEU A 180 -15.30 -4.91 2.24
C LEU A 180 -16.30 -3.76 2.04
N VAL A 181 -16.34 -3.19 0.83
CA VAL A 181 -17.28 -2.12 0.48
C VAL A 181 -18.72 -2.62 0.54
N LYS A 182 -19.03 -3.83 0.06
CA LYS A 182 -20.38 -4.40 0.19
C LYS A 182 -20.82 -4.56 1.65
N HIS A 183 -19.90 -4.95 2.53
CA HIS A 183 -20.21 -5.21 3.92
C HIS A 183 -20.43 -3.92 4.73
N TYR A 184 -19.50 -2.97 4.62
CA TYR A 184 -19.52 -1.74 5.44
C TYR A 184 -20.21 -0.55 4.76
N TYR A 185 -20.27 -0.54 3.42
CA TYR A 185 -20.78 0.57 2.61
C TYR A 185 -21.70 0.06 1.50
N SER A 186 -22.68 -0.78 1.86
CA SER A 186 -23.58 -1.49 0.92
C SER A 186 -24.34 -0.59 -0.07
N PHE A 187 -24.50 0.69 0.27
CA PHE A 187 -25.11 1.71 -0.61
C PHE A 187 -24.18 2.19 -1.74
N ILE A 188 -22.87 1.90 -1.69
CA ILE A 188 -21.91 2.26 -2.74
C ILE A 188 -21.93 1.16 -3.82
N PRO A 189 -22.28 1.49 -5.07
CA PRO A 189 -22.27 0.50 -6.15
C PRO A 189 -20.86 0.02 -6.48
N THR A 190 -20.57 -1.27 -6.33
CA THR A 190 -19.19 -1.79 -6.46
C THR A 190 -18.59 -1.69 -7.85
N PHE A 191 -19.40 -1.45 -8.89
CA PHE A 191 -18.88 -1.29 -10.26
C PHE A 191 -18.02 -0.03 -10.42
N ILE A 192 -18.13 0.94 -9.50
CA ILE A 192 -17.31 2.15 -9.53
C ILE A 192 -15.90 1.93 -8.95
N LEU A 193 -15.62 0.80 -8.29
CA LEU A 193 -14.34 0.60 -7.61
C LEU A 193 -13.19 0.43 -8.61
N LYS A 194 -12.21 1.34 -8.55
CA LYS A 194 -10.95 1.28 -9.31
C LYS A 194 -10.00 0.22 -8.72
N TYR A 195 -10.06 0.06 -7.40
CA TYR A 195 -9.26 -0.87 -6.63
C TYR A 195 -10.16 -2.03 -6.20
N LYS A 196 -9.83 -3.23 -6.63
CA LYS A 196 -10.52 -4.46 -6.27
C LYS A 196 -9.73 -5.27 -5.24
N PHE A 197 -8.40 -5.21 -5.30
CA PHE A 197 -7.47 -5.98 -4.46
C PHE A 197 -7.87 -7.46 -4.38
N ARG A 198 -7.87 -8.10 -5.54
CA ARG A 198 -8.11 -9.54 -5.75
C ARG A 198 -6.81 -10.29 -6.03
#